data_AF-A0AAU3GN18-F1
#
_entry.id   AF-A0AAU3GN18-F1
#
_cell.length_a   1.000
_cell.length_b   1.000
_cell.length_c   1.000
_cell.angle_alpha   90.00
_cell.angle_beta   90.00
_cell.angle_gamma   90.00
#
_symmetry.space_group_name_H-M   'P 1'
#
loop_
_entity.id
_entity.type
_entity.pdbx_description
1 polymer ?
#
loop_
_entity_poly.entity_id
_entity_poly.type
_entity_poly.pdbx_seq_one_letter_code
_entity_poly.pdbx_strand_id
1 'polypeptide(L)'
;MSADTLQARARALRHVAAQSSGPPLDPSLRVTLNFHPDRGGGRTVLERLAEDGVYVSEFVTGTSNGGLTAHPGGDRWRWESRIFGGAYDGASAHERPVYGALDFRRSPYGAAPRFGSAHFRLSASALPHATFCYPDSFLEPSDFGVAAAGSRLIALAEAGGRDALDDYVEAQIHGPVRLDRHVEALVLDPCFRGTAVEKAARALPCPVEWHGGFRLATAELMRHPEYRGAEYVELGAALAVGGSIDARIIGEAAGTGRHDPQDLKKVWHLLARFGR
;
A
#
# COMPACT_ATOMS: atom_id res chain seq x y z
N MET A 1 -5.97 -1.90 25.29
CA MET A 1 -4.60 -1.64 24.79
C MET A 1 -3.68 -1.62 26.00
N SER A 2 -2.64 -2.46 26.06
CA SER A 2 -1.78 -2.56 27.25
C SER A 2 -0.79 -1.38 27.31
N ALA A 3 -0.22 -1.14 28.50
CA ALA A 3 0.83 -0.13 28.68
C ALA A 3 2.07 -0.43 27.83
N ASP A 4 2.40 -1.71 27.64
CA ASP A 4 3.55 -2.17 26.84
C ASP A 4 3.39 -1.82 25.35
N THR A 5 2.17 -1.93 24.81
CA THR A 5 1.89 -1.55 23.41
C THR A 5 2.13 -0.06 23.18
N LEU A 6 1.65 0.79 24.09
CA LEU A 6 1.85 2.24 24.02
C LEU A 6 3.34 2.59 24.11
N GLN A 7 4.07 1.84 24.92
CA GLN A 7 5.51 2.01 25.08
C GLN A 7 6.28 1.66 23.79
N ALA A 8 5.94 0.55 23.11
CA ALA A 8 6.60 0.15 21.87
C ALA A 8 6.46 1.20 20.76
N ARG A 9 5.25 1.70 20.53
CA ARG A 9 4.98 2.74 19.52
C ARG A 9 5.75 4.02 19.80
N ALA A 10 5.73 4.47 21.06
CA ALA A 10 6.43 5.68 21.46
C ALA A 10 7.96 5.51 21.35
N ARG A 11 8.50 4.32 21.60
CA ARG A 11 9.93 4.02 21.35
C ARG A 11 10.27 4.10 19.87
N ALA A 12 9.48 3.45 19.00
CA ALA A 12 9.70 3.46 17.56
C ALA A 12 9.70 4.90 17.00
N LEU A 13 8.67 5.69 17.32
CA LEU A 13 8.57 7.09 16.91
C LEU A 13 9.75 7.93 17.40
N ARG A 14 10.16 7.79 18.66
CA ARG A 14 11.34 8.50 19.19
C ARG A 14 12.64 8.09 18.50
N HIS A 15 12.81 6.79 18.23
CA HIS A 15 14.01 6.26 17.59
C HIS A 15 14.15 6.79 16.16
N VAL A 16 13.07 6.83 15.39
CA VAL A 16 13.08 7.40 14.05
C VAL A 16 13.21 8.93 14.08
N ALA A 17 12.53 9.60 15.01
CA ALA A 17 12.66 11.06 15.16
C ALA A 17 14.10 11.50 15.44
N ALA A 18 14.88 10.72 16.19
CA ALA A 18 16.29 11.00 16.45
C ALA A 18 17.19 10.93 15.19
N GLN A 19 16.74 10.23 14.15
CA GLN A 19 17.41 10.11 12.85
C GLN A 19 16.81 11.04 11.79
N SER A 20 15.70 11.68 12.11
CA SER A 20 14.95 12.53 11.18
C SER A 20 15.51 13.95 11.16
N SER A 21 15.42 14.62 10.00
CA SER A 21 15.88 16.00 9.86
C SER A 21 15.02 16.78 8.87
N GLY A 22 15.15 18.11 8.92
CA GLY A 22 14.43 19.02 8.05
C GLY A 22 13.07 19.48 8.61
N PRO A 23 12.31 20.24 7.82
CA PRO A 23 11.05 20.85 8.26
C PRO A 23 9.94 19.80 8.54
N PRO A 24 8.91 20.19 9.31
CA PRO A 24 7.71 19.36 9.49
C PRO A 24 6.99 19.14 8.16
N LEU A 25 6.24 18.04 8.08
CA LEU A 25 5.32 17.75 6.97
C LEU A 25 4.16 18.74 6.97
N ASP A 26 3.64 19.06 5.78
CA ASP A 26 2.36 19.76 5.66
C ASP A 26 1.23 18.89 6.29
N PRO A 27 0.53 19.38 7.33
CA PRO A 27 -0.50 18.62 8.04
C PRO A 27 -1.75 18.33 7.17
N SER A 28 -1.87 18.97 6.00
CA SER A 28 -2.92 18.68 5.03
C SER A 28 -2.65 17.42 4.19
N LEU A 29 -1.42 16.90 4.20
CA LEU A 29 -1.10 15.65 3.52
C LEU A 29 -1.80 14.46 4.18
N ARG A 30 -2.02 13.40 3.41
CA ARG A 30 -2.63 12.16 3.87
C ARG A 30 -1.71 10.98 3.63
N VAL A 31 -1.86 9.96 4.45
CA VAL A 31 -1.28 8.64 4.19
C VAL A 31 -2.34 7.79 3.53
N THR A 32 -1.96 7.03 2.51
CA THR A 32 -2.85 6.09 1.83
C THR A 32 -2.37 4.65 2.01
N LEU A 33 -3.32 3.74 2.15
CA LEU A 33 -3.09 2.30 2.19
C LEU A 33 -3.59 1.71 0.88
N ASN A 34 -2.71 1.45 -0.09
CA ASN A 34 -3.05 0.86 -1.38
C ASN A 34 -3.17 -0.66 -1.29
N PHE A 35 -4.24 -1.22 -1.84
CA PHE A 35 -4.49 -2.67 -1.87
C PHE A 35 -5.39 -3.07 -3.05
N HIS A 36 -5.45 -4.37 -3.33
CA HIS A 36 -6.43 -4.91 -4.28
C HIS A 36 -7.67 -5.41 -3.50
N PRO A 37 -8.85 -4.79 -3.71
CA PRO A 37 -10.01 -5.02 -2.86
C PRO A 37 -10.64 -6.40 -3.03
N ASP A 38 -10.41 -7.01 -4.18
CA ASP A 38 -11.02 -8.23 -4.70
C ASP A 38 -10.19 -9.50 -4.49
N ARG A 39 -9.00 -9.40 -3.87
CA ARG A 39 -8.11 -10.56 -3.69
C ARG A 39 -8.49 -11.42 -2.48
N GLY A 40 -8.22 -12.72 -2.59
CA GLY A 40 -8.24 -13.67 -1.47
C GLY A 40 -8.77 -15.04 -1.84
N GLY A 41 -8.45 -16.05 -1.03
CA GLY A 41 -8.93 -17.42 -1.20
C GLY A 41 -10.30 -17.62 -0.57
N GLY A 42 -11.37 -17.38 -1.35
CA GLY A 42 -12.77 -17.59 -0.93
C GLY A 42 -13.46 -16.34 -0.40
N ARG A 43 -12.80 -15.56 0.45
CA ARG A 43 -13.24 -14.20 0.84
C ARG A 43 -12.30 -13.15 0.28
N THR A 44 -12.85 -12.03 -0.16
CA THR A 44 -12.09 -10.86 -0.62
C THR A 44 -11.48 -10.08 0.54
N VAL A 45 -10.53 -9.19 0.26
CA VAL A 45 -9.95 -8.28 1.27
C VAL A 45 -11.04 -7.39 1.86
N LEU A 46 -11.95 -6.85 1.05
CA LEU A 46 -13.02 -6.00 1.56
C LEU A 46 -14.01 -6.74 2.46
N GLU A 47 -14.35 -7.99 2.16
CA GLU A 47 -15.24 -8.78 3.02
C GLU A 47 -14.61 -9.01 4.40
N ARG A 48 -13.32 -9.35 4.47
CA ARG A 48 -12.59 -9.46 5.74
C ARG A 48 -12.58 -8.14 6.51
N LEU A 49 -12.30 -7.04 5.81
CA LEU A 49 -12.29 -5.71 6.43
C LEU A 49 -13.66 -5.27 6.96
N ALA A 50 -14.76 -5.69 6.32
CA ALA A 50 -16.11 -5.43 6.79
C ALA A 50 -16.45 -6.19 8.07
N GLU A 51 -15.87 -7.38 8.26
CA GLU A 51 -16.03 -8.18 9.47
C GLU A 51 -15.13 -7.67 10.61
N ASP A 52 -13.86 -7.40 10.31
CA ASP A 52 -12.85 -7.07 11.32
C ASP A 52 -12.90 -5.59 11.75
N GLY A 53 -13.28 -4.68 10.84
CA GLY A 53 -13.30 -3.24 11.08
C GLY A 53 -11.93 -2.59 11.30
N VAL A 54 -10.84 -3.36 11.16
CA VAL A 54 -9.46 -2.93 11.41
C VAL A 54 -8.56 -3.38 10.25
N TYR A 55 -7.77 -2.45 9.72
CA TYR A 55 -6.69 -2.78 8.79
C TYR A 55 -5.44 -3.19 9.58
N VAL A 56 -4.92 -4.37 9.27
CA VAL A 56 -3.82 -5.01 10.01
C VAL A 56 -2.63 -5.31 9.08
N SER A 57 -1.47 -5.54 9.69
CA SER A 57 -0.24 -5.83 8.96
C SER A 57 -0.19 -7.28 8.44
N GLU A 58 0.76 -7.54 7.55
CA GLU A 58 1.05 -8.89 7.02
C GLU A 58 1.35 -9.91 8.13
N PHE A 59 1.89 -9.49 9.29
CA PHE A 59 2.11 -10.37 10.44
C PHE A 59 0.81 -11.00 10.95
N VAL A 60 -0.34 -10.35 10.74
CA VAL A 60 -1.67 -10.85 11.11
C VAL A 60 -2.31 -11.61 9.96
N THR A 61 -2.24 -11.06 8.75
CA THR A 61 -3.01 -11.60 7.62
C THR A 61 -2.30 -12.74 6.89
N GLY A 62 -0.97 -12.80 6.94
CA GLY A 62 -0.18 -13.67 6.08
C GLY A 62 -0.31 -13.33 4.58
N THR A 63 -0.77 -12.11 4.25
CA THR A 63 -0.98 -11.66 2.86
C THR A 63 -0.22 -10.38 2.58
N SER A 64 0.37 -10.26 1.39
CA SER A 64 1.13 -9.07 0.97
C SER A 64 1.04 -8.87 -0.53
N ASN A 65 1.11 -7.61 -0.99
CA ASN A 65 1.37 -7.26 -2.39
C ASN A 65 2.89 -7.11 -2.66
N GLY A 66 3.72 -7.27 -1.62
CA GLY A 66 5.18 -7.35 -1.63
C GLY A 66 5.67 -8.80 -1.63
N GLY A 67 6.66 -9.10 -0.77
CA GLY A 67 7.04 -10.48 -0.41
C GLY A 67 6.41 -10.90 0.91
N LEU A 68 6.28 -12.22 1.13
CA LEU A 68 5.77 -12.81 2.38
C LEU A 68 6.91 -13.11 3.35
N THR A 69 7.36 -12.09 4.10
CA THR A 69 8.56 -12.19 4.97
C THR A 69 8.30 -11.71 6.40
N ALA A 70 7.04 -11.47 6.76
CA ALA A 70 6.57 -11.05 8.08
C ALA A 70 6.57 -12.20 9.13
N HIS A 71 7.74 -12.77 9.42
CA HIS A 71 7.91 -13.76 10.48
C HIS A 71 9.25 -13.56 11.19
N PRO A 72 9.44 -14.07 12.42
CA PRO A 72 10.73 -13.98 13.10
C PRO A 72 11.89 -14.43 12.20
N GLY A 73 12.90 -13.58 12.06
CA GLY A 73 14.07 -13.82 11.21
C GLY A 73 13.90 -13.57 9.72
N GLY A 74 12.69 -13.28 9.22
CA GLY A 74 12.42 -12.89 7.83
C GLY A 74 12.78 -11.42 7.54
N ASP A 75 12.83 -11.05 6.26
CA ASP A 75 13.30 -9.73 5.81
C ASP A 75 12.50 -8.57 6.43
N ARG A 76 11.17 -8.68 6.44
CA ARG A 76 10.32 -7.67 7.08
C ARG A 76 10.61 -7.51 8.57
N TRP A 77 10.77 -8.62 9.27
CA TRP A 77 11.11 -8.56 10.70
C TRP A 77 12.47 -7.88 10.91
N ARG A 78 13.47 -8.17 10.08
CA ARG A 78 14.82 -7.59 10.18
C ARG A 78 14.84 -6.10 9.92
N TRP A 79 14.17 -5.62 8.86
CA TRP A 79 14.15 -4.18 8.61
C TRP A 79 13.31 -3.45 9.65
N GLU A 80 12.23 -4.03 10.19
CA GLU A 80 11.45 -3.37 11.24
C GLU A 80 12.26 -3.26 12.53
N SER A 81 13.02 -4.30 12.89
CA SER A 81 13.96 -4.24 14.02
C SER A 81 15.02 -3.15 13.81
N ARG A 82 15.64 -3.09 12.63
CA ARG A 82 16.64 -2.06 12.28
C ARG A 82 16.06 -0.64 12.31
N ILE A 83 14.94 -0.41 11.62
CA ILE A 83 14.34 0.92 11.43
C ILE A 83 13.75 1.45 12.73
N PHE A 84 13.21 0.58 13.59
CA PHE A 84 12.53 1.00 14.82
C PHE A 84 13.34 0.76 16.10
N GLY A 85 14.63 0.43 15.97
CA GLY A 85 15.52 0.21 17.12
C GLY A 85 15.06 -0.93 18.02
N GLY A 86 14.60 -2.04 17.41
CA GLY A 86 14.11 -3.23 18.10
C GLY A 86 12.78 -3.02 18.84
N ALA A 87 12.08 -1.90 18.63
CA ALA A 87 10.90 -1.55 19.41
C ALA A 87 9.78 -2.60 19.33
N TYR A 88 9.74 -3.40 18.26
CA TYR A 88 8.71 -4.41 18.05
C TYR A 88 9.20 -5.85 18.17
N ASP A 89 10.47 -6.10 18.52
CA ASP A 89 11.06 -7.45 18.42
C ASP A 89 10.32 -8.49 19.27
N GLY A 90 9.86 -8.09 20.46
CA GLY A 90 8.99 -8.88 21.34
C GLY A 90 7.49 -8.56 21.25
N ALA A 91 7.07 -7.72 20.31
CA ALA A 91 5.67 -7.32 20.16
C ALA A 91 4.85 -8.36 19.37
N SER A 92 3.56 -8.45 19.68
CA SER A 92 2.62 -9.30 18.97
C SER A 92 2.35 -8.80 17.54
N ALA A 93 1.84 -9.68 16.68
CA ALA A 93 1.51 -9.35 15.28
C ALA A 93 0.59 -8.13 15.14
N HIS A 94 -0.39 -7.97 16.04
CA HIS A 94 -1.36 -6.86 16.02
C HIS A 94 -0.76 -5.50 16.45
N GLU A 95 0.42 -5.50 17.04
CA GLU A 95 1.10 -4.27 17.47
C GLU A 95 2.06 -3.73 16.42
N ARG A 96 2.41 -4.56 15.43
CA ARG A 96 3.31 -4.22 14.33
C ARG A 96 2.70 -3.14 13.44
N PRO A 97 3.52 -2.24 12.88
CA PRO A 97 3.01 -1.14 12.07
C PRO A 97 2.35 -1.62 10.77
N VAL A 98 1.35 -0.86 10.33
CA VAL A 98 0.75 -0.99 9.00
C VAL A 98 1.58 -0.17 8.02
N TYR A 99 1.74 -0.66 6.79
CA TYR A 99 2.52 0.01 5.75
C TYR A 99 1.60 0.69 4.75
N GLY A 100 1.96 1.92 4.39
CA GLY A 100 1.30 2.74 3.38
C GLY A 100 2.30 3.70 2.75
N ALA A 101 1.81 4.80 2.19
CA ALA A 101 2.66 5.85 1.65
C ALA A 101 2.05 7.24 1.86
N LEU A 102 2.92 8.24 1.97
CA LEU A 102 2.53 9.65 2.10
C LEU A 102 2.13 10.21 0.73
N ASP A 103 0.89 10.67 0.60
CA ASP A 103 0.32 11.19 -0.65
C ASP A 103 0.69 12.66 -0.87
N PHE A 104 1.99 12.95 -0.92
CA PHE A 104 2.49 14.31 -1.15
C PHE A 104 2.23 14.81 -2.57
N ARG A 105 2.01 13.88 -3.52
CA ARG A 105 1.63 14.18 -4.91
C ARG A 105 0.11 14.34 -5.11
N ARG A 106 -0.69 14.10 -4.06
CA ARG A 106 -2.17 14.19 -4.08
C ARG A 106 -2.76 13.36 -5.23
N SER A 107 -2.24 12.17 -5.41
CA SER A 107 -2.61 11.26 -6.49
C SER A 107 -4.02 10.72 -6.24
N PRO A 108 -4.95 10.80 -7.22
CA PRO A 108 -6.28 10.21 -7.05
C PRO A 108 -6.23 8.68 -6.97
N TYR A 109 -5.09 8.06 -7.30
CA TYR A 109 -4.87 6.62 -7.22
C TYR A 109 -4.18 6.19 -5.91
N GLY A 110 -4.01 7.11 -4.97
CA GLY A 110 -3.20 6.94 -3.76
C GLY A 110 -1.70 7.10 -4.03
N ALA A 111 -0.93 7.14 -2.95
CA ALA A 111 0.50 7.43 -2.96
C ALA A 111 1.36 6.28 -3.53
N ALA A 112 0.91 5.04 -3.45
CA ALA A 112 1.67 3.87 -3.92
C ALA A 112 0.79 2.89 -4.73
N PRO A 113 0.32 3.29 -5.93
CA PRO A 113 -0.59 2.47 -6.75
C PRO A 113 0.05 1.14 -7.21
N ARG A 114 1.37 0.99 -7.10
CA ARG A 114 2.05 -0.30 -7.33
C ARG A 114 1.47 -1.44 -6.49
N PHE A 115 0.87 -1.13 -5.34
CA PHE A 115 0.35 -2.13 -4.40
C PHE A 115 -1.15 -2.36 -4.51
N GLY A 116 -1.87 -1.67 -5.39
CA GLY A 116 -3.31 -1.87 -5.45
C GLY A 116 -4.08 -0.91 -6.31
N SER A 117 -5.21 -1.40 -6.81
CA SER A 117 -6.21 -0.65 -7.57
C SER A 117 -7.17 0.14 -6.70
N ALA A 118 -7.13 -0.03 -5.38
CA ALA A 118 -7.91 0.75 -4.44
C ALA A 118 -7.00 1.30 -3.35
N HIS A 119 -7.47 2.30 -2.61
CA HIS A 119 -6.81 2.72 -1.39
C HIS A 119 -7.76 3.24 -0.33
N PHE A 120 -7.37 3.09 0.93
CA PHE A 120 -7.91 3.92 1.99
C PHE A 120 -7.14 5.22 2.07
N ARG A 121 -7.85 6.35 2.12
CA ARG A 121 -7.28 7.63 2.53
C ARG A 121 -7.46 7.77 4.02
N LEU A 122 -6.35 7.77 4.77
CA LEU A 122 -6.41 7.93 6.22
C LEU A 122 -6.72 9.38 6.58
N SER A 123 -7.23 9.60 7.79
CA SER A 123 -7.43 10.96 8.34
C SER A 123 -6.10 11.62 8.71
N ALA A 124 -6.12 12.95 8.85
CA ALA A 124 -4.97 13.73 9.32
C ALA A 124 -4.38 13.20 10.65
N SER A 125 -5.19 12.56 11.49
CA SER A 125 -4.74 11.97 12.76
C SER A 125 -3.73 10.83 12.60
N ALA A 126 -3.55 10.28 11.39
CA ALA A 126 -2.55 9.25 11.14
C ALA A 126 -1.12 9.80 11.15
N LEU A 127 -0.90 11.06 10.73
CA LEU A 127 0.45 11.63 10.56
C LEU A 127 1.28 11.61 11.86
N PRO A 128 0.78 12.05 13.03
CA PRO A 128 1.55 12.01 14.27
C PRO A 128 1.89 10.59 14.76
N HIS A 129 1.24 9.57 14.20
CA HIS A 129 1.45 8.17 14.53
C HIS A 129 2.26 7.42 13.46
N ALA A 130 2.78 8.12 12.45
CA ALA A 130 3.52 7.52 11.37
C ALA A 130 5.01 7.91 11.41
N THR A 131 5.85 6.96 11.03
CA THR A 131 7.21 7.22 10.54
C THR A 131 7.25 7.10 9.03
N PHE A 132 8.31 7.62 8.43
CA PHE A 132 8.48 7.67 7.00
C PHE A 132 9.91 7.32 6.62
N CYS A 133 10.10 6.77 5.41
CA CYS A 133 11.42 6.61 4.82
C CYS A 133 11.37 6.83 3.30
N TYR A 134 12.54 7.18 2.75
CA TYR A 134 12.75 7.19 1.30
C TYR A 134 14.20 6.75 0.99
N PRO A 135 14.41 5.78 0.08
CA PRO A 135 13.39 4.93 -0.55
C PRO A 135 12.67 3.99 0.44
N ASP A 136 11.86 3.05 -0.06
CA ASP A 136 11.12 2.11 0.79
C ASP A 136 12.01 1.18 1.62
N SER A 137 11.43 0.56 2.66
CA SER A 137 12.17 -0.27 3.64
C SER A 137 12.97 -1.43 3.03
N PHE A 138 12.54 -1.94 1.87
CA PHE A 138 13.21 -3.04 1.18
C PHE A 138 14.58 -2.61 0.64
N LEU A 139 14.72 -1.34 0.23
CA LEU A 139 15.95 -0.78 -0.34
C LEU A 139 16.94 -0.26 0.71
N GLU A 140 16.79 -0.68 1.96
CA GLU A 140 17.67 -0.32 3.09
C GLU A 140 17.95 1.19 3.19
N PRO A 141 16.89 2.02 3.33
CA PRO A 141 17.02 3.46 3.31
C PRO A 141 17.81 3.98 4.51
N SER A 142 18.47 5.12 4.31
CA SER A 142 19.13 5.90 5.36
C SER A 142 18.41 7.20 5.71
N ASP A 143 17.48 7.65 4.85
CA ASP A 143 16.71 8.86 5.07
C ASP A 143 15.35 8.51 5.70
N PHE A 144 15.12 9.06 6.89
CA PHE A 144 13.92 8.83 7.69
C PHE A 144 13.24 10.14 8.07
N GLY A 145 11.97 10.03 8.43
CA GLY A 145 11.14 11.16 8.81
C GLY A 145 10.05 10.81 9.80
N VAL A 146 9.61 11.84 10.51
CA VAL A 146 8.38 11.87 11.31
C VAL A 146 7.59 13.12 10.94
N ALA A 147 6.33 13.25 11.36
CA ALA A 147 5.52 14.42 11.04
C ALA A 147 6.19 15.77 11.38
N ALA A 148 6.94 15.84 12.48
CA ALA A 148 7.65 17.05 12.91
C ALA A 148 8.95 17.35 12.12
N ALA A 149 9.49 16.38 11.38
CA ALA A 149 10.75 16.48 10.64
C ALA A 149 10.76 15.45 9.50
N GLY A 150 10.02 15.73 8.42
CA GLY A 150 9.78 14.75 7.35
C GLY A 150 9.81 15.31 5.94
N SER A 151 9.72 16.64 5.78
CA SER A 151 9.61 17.26 4.45
C SER A 151 10.86 17.10 3.59
N ARG A 152 12.01 16.77 4.20
CA ARG A 152 13.23 16.39 3.46
C ARG A 152 13.00 15.16 2.56
N LEU A 153 12.20 14.18 3.00
CA LEU A 153 11.92 12.98 2.22
C LEU A 153 11.16 13.30 0.93
N ILE A 154 10.26 14.29 0.98
CA ILE A 154 9.54 14.77 -0.20
C ILE A 154 10.52 15.36 -1.20
N ALA A 155 11.43 16.23 -0.76
CA ALA A 155 12.43 16.82 -1.63
C ALA A 155 13.37 15.77 -2.27
N LEU A 156 13.73 14.71 -1.53
CA LEU A 156 14.52 13.59 -2.07
C LEU A 156 13.73 12.78 -3.11
N ALA A 157 12.44 12.57 -2.88
CA ALA A 157 11.56 11.88 -3.82
C ALA A 157 11.40 12.68 -5.12
N GLU A 158 11.14 13.98 -5.02
CA GLU A 158 11.02 14.90 -6.17
C GLU A 158 12.31 14.98 -6.99
N ALA A 159 13.48 14.89 -6.34
CA ALA A 159 14.78 14.93 -7.01
C ALA A 159 15.24 13.56 -7.55
N GLY A 160 14.72 12.45 -7.03
CA GLY A 160 15.28 11.11 -7.20
C GLY A 160 15.07 10.48 -8.58
N GLY A 161 14.19 11.03 -9.42
CA GLY A 161 13.97 10.59 -10.80
C GLY A 161 13.61 9.11 -10.96
N ARG A 162 13.09 8.47 -9.91
CA ARG A 162 12.70 7.06 -9.92
C ARG A 162 11.49 6.85 -10.83
N ASP A 163 11.26 5.61 -11.25
CA ASP A 163 10.03 5.29 -11.97
C ASP A 163 8.80 5.67 -11.14
N ALA A 164 7.74 6.13 -11.81
CA ALA A 164 6.53 6.64 -11.16
C ALA A 164 5.80 5.61 -10.27
N LEU A 165 6.06 4.30 -10.41
CA LEU A 165 5.56 3.29 -9.47
C LEU A 165 6.44 3.10 -8.24
N ASP A 166 7.73 3.42 -8.33
CA ASP A 166 8.74 3.23 -7.29
C ASP A 166 9.10 4.56 -6.58
N ASP A 167 8.53 5.67 -7.02
CA ASP A 167 8.70 7.02 -6.47
C ASP A 167 7.59 7.38 -5.45
N TYR A 168 7.72 6.87 -4.23
CA TYR A 168 6.85 7.22 -3.10
C TYR A 168 7.64 7.29 -1.80
N VAL A 169 7.16 8.11 -0.87
CA VAL A 169 7.64 8.11 0.52
C VAL A 169 6.82 7.08 1.29
N GLU A 170 7.47 5.99 1.71
CA GLU A 170 6.82 4.93 2.47
C GLU A 170 6.45 5.45 3.86
N ALA A 171 5.28 5.04 4.35
CA ALA A 171 4.78 5.39 5.67
C ALA A 171 4.55 4.12 6.50
N GLN A 172 5.02 4.11 7.74
CA GLN A 172 4.74 3.05 8.70
C GLN A 172 3.88 3.60 9.83
N ILE A 173 2.63 3.15 9.91
CA ILE A 173 1.62 3.64 10.85
C ILE A 173 1.69 2.81 12.13
N HIS A 174 2.07 3.45 13.23
CA HIS A 174 2.25 2.83 14.54
C HIS A 174 0.94 2.78 15.33
N GLY A 175 0.23 1.66 15.20
CA GLY A 175 -1.00 1.37 15.95
C GLY A 175 -2.14 0.89 15.07
N PRO A 176 -3.32 0.62 15.65
CA PRO A 176 -4.44 0.06 14.91
C PRO A 176 -4.99 1.09 13.92
N VAL A 177 -5.22 0.67 12.68
CA VAL A 177 -5.96 1.47 11.70
C VAL A 177 -7.41 1.00 11.73
N ARG A 178 -8.26 1.67 12.52
CA ARG A 178 -9.69 1.38 12.59
C ARG A 178 -10.43 2.11 11.48
N LEU A 179 -11.28 1.40 10.74
CA LEU A 179 -11.98 1.98 9.59
C LEU A 179 -12.99 3.05 10.02
N ASP A 180 -13.65 2.87 11.16
CA ASP A 180 -14.66 3.80 11.70
C ASP A 180 -14.09 5.12 12.25
N ARG A 181 -12.77 5.20 12.44
CA ARG A 181 -12.12 6.31 13.14
C ARG A 181 -11.01 6.96 12.33
N HIS A 182 -10.22 6.15 11.62
CA HIS A 182 -8.97 6.60 11.02
C HIS A 182 -9.07 6.77 9.51
N VAL A 183 -10.18 6.43 8.87
CA VAL A 183 -10.35 6.47 7.41
C VAL A 183 -11.31 7.58 7.02
N GLU A 184 -10.88 8.44 6.09
CA GLU A 184 -11.73 9.48 5.49
C GLU A 184 -12.56 8.92 4.34
N ALA A 185 -11.97 8.04 3.51
CA ALA A 185 -12.67 7.38 2.42
C ALA A 185 -11.96 6.10 1.98
N LEU A 186 -12.74 5.16 1.45
CA LEU A 186 -12.29 4.11 0.54
C LEU A 186 -12.44 4.61 -0.90
N VAL A 187 -11.34 4.69 -1.65
CA VAL A 187 -11.35 5.09 -3.06
C VAL A 187 -11.16 3.85 -3.93
N LEU A 188 -12.09 3.61 -4.87
CA LEU A 188 -12.15 2.42 -5.71
C LEU A 188 -11.95 2.72 -7.20
N ASP A 189 -11.52 1.69 -7.93
CA ASP A 189 -11.53 1.66 -9.39
C ASP A 189 -12.95 1.52 -9.94
N PRO A 190 -13.40 2.34 -10.90
CA PRO A 190 -14.70 2.22 -11.55
C PRO A 190 -15.01 0.83 -12.15
N CYS A 191 -14.02 -0.01 -12.45
CA CYS A 191 -14.24 -1.38 -12.91
C CYS A 191 -15.00 -2.25 -11.88
N PHE A 192 -15.09 -1.82 -10.62
CA PHE A 192 -15.82 -2.50 -9.56
C PHE A 192 -17.27 -2.02 -9.38
N ARG A 193 -17.75 -1.04 -10.18
CA ARG A 193 -19.16 -0.61 -10.13
C ARG A 193 -20.12 -1.74 -10.49
N GLY A 194 -21.19 -1.88 -9.72
CA GLY A 194 -22.20 -2.93 -9.87
C GLY A 194 -21.72 -4.33 -9.47
N THR A 195 -20.53 -4.47 -8.89
CA THR A 195 -19.96 -5.77 -8.53
C THR A 195 -20.12 -6.09 -7.04
N ALA A 196 -19.77 -7.31 -6.64
CA ALA A 196 -19.70 -7.70 -5.23
C ALA A 196 -18.69 -6.85 -4.43
N VAL A 197 -17.64 -6.32 -5.07
CA VAL A 197 -16.65 -5.44 -4.45
C VAL A 197 -17.30 -4.12 -4.00
N GLU A 198 -18.13 -3.50 -4.85
CA GLU A 198 -18.87 -2.30 -4.47
C GLU A 198 -19.86 -2.59 -3.33
N LYS A 199 -20.55 -3.73 -3.38
CA LYS A 199 -21.46 -4.14 -2.30
C LYS A 199 -20.72 -4.27 -0.96
N ALA A 200 -19.56 -4.92 -0.94
CA ALA A 200 -18.74 -5.06 0.25
C ALA A 200 -18.20 -3.70 0.74
N ALA A 201 -17.74 -2.84 -0.19
CA ALA A 201 -17.26 -1.50 0.13
C ALA A 201 -18.33 -0.65 0.83
N ARG A 202 -19.59 -0.71 0.37
CA ARG A 202 -20.71 0.03 0.96
C ARG A 202 -21.11 -0.46 2.35
N ALA A 203 -20.65 -1.63 2.78
CA ALA A 203 -20.86 -2.13 4.14
C ALA A 203 -19.83 -1.59 5.13
N LEU A 204 -18.74 -0.95 4.66
CA LEU A 204 -17.72 -0.38 5.53
C LEU A 204 -18.19 0.93 6.18
N PRO A 205 -17.68 1.26 7.38
CA PRO A 205 -18.06 2.47 8.11
C PRO A 205 -17.34 3.73 7.59
N CYS A 206 -17.17 3.87 6.27
CA CYS A 206 -16.50 5.02 5.66
C CYS A 206 -17.09 5.34 4.27
N PRO A 207 -17.02 6.60 3.81
CA PRO A 207 -17.42 6.98 2.46
C PRO A 207 -16.70 6.17 1.37
N VAL A 208 -17.43 5.87 0.28
CA VAL A 208 -16.87 5.26 -0.93
C VAL A 208 -16.76 6.32 -2.02
N GLU A 209 -15.54 6.53 -2.50
CA GLU A 209 -15.17 7.42 -3.60
C GLU A 209 -14.60 6.62 -4.78
N TRP A 210 -14.40 7.27 -5.92
CA TRP A 210 -13.90 6.63 -7.13
C TRP A 210 -12.81 7.47 -7.79
N HIS A 211 -11.74 6.83 -8.25
CA HIS A 211 -10.72 7.47 -9.06
C HIS A 211 -10.97 7.27 -10.57
N GLY A 212 -10.04 7.70 -11.43
CA GLY A 212 -10.20 7.67 -12.90
C GLY A 212 -10.20 6.28 -13.55
N GLY A 213 -9.98 5.21 -12.77
CA GLY A 213 -9.80 3.84 -13.25
C GLY A 213 -8.42 3.53 -13.84
N PHE A 214 -8.06 2.26 -13.79
CA PHE A 214 -6.89 1.69 -14.46
C PHE A 214 -7.36 0.86 -15.66
N ARG A 215 -7.04 1.32 -16.87
CA ARG A 215 -7.37 0.60 -18.11
C ARG A 215 -6.26 0.78 -19.14
N LEU A 216 -5.81 -0.32 -19.72
CA LEU A 216 -4.77 -0.33 -20.73
C LEU A 216 -5.21 -1.12 -21.96
N ALA A 217 -5.12 -0.52 -23.14
CA ALA A 217 -5.36 -1.24 -24.39
C ALA A 217 -4.22 -2.22 -24.65
N THR A 218 -4.52 -3.41 -25.19
CA THR A 218 -3.49 -4.41 -25.51
C THR A 218 -2.46 -3.85 -26.47
N ALA A 219 -2.88 -3.06 -27.47
CA ALA A 219 -1.97 -2.40 -28.40
C ALA A 219 -0.94 -1.49 -27.72
N GLU A 220 -1.31 -0.83 -26.62
CA GLU A 220 -0.38 -0.02 -25.82
C GLU A 220 0.47 -0.91 -24.91
N LEU A 221 -0.12 -1.91 -24.27
CA LEU A 221 0.61 -2.89 -23.45
C LEU A 221 1.78 -3.53 -24.23
N MET A 222 1.55 -3.89 -25.50
CA MET A 222 2.57 -4.49 -26.38
C MET A 222 3.77 -3.56 -26.68
N ARG A 223 3.67 -2.26 -26.37
CA ARG A 223 4.76 -1.29 -26.59
C ARG A 223 5.79 -1.24 -25.45
N HIS A 224 5.55 -1.95 -24.34
CA HIS A 224 6.39 -1.87 -23.13
C HIS A 224 7.01 -3.21 -22.70
N PRO A 225 7.62 -4.02 -23.61
CA PRO A 225 8.19 -5.32 -23.25
C PRO A 225 9.34 -5.23 -22.23
N GLU A 226 10.05 -4.10 -22.16
CA GLU A 226 11.22 -3.91 -21.31
C GLU A 226 10.90 -3.50 -19.87
N TYR A 227 9.70 -3.01 -19.57
CA TYR A 227 9.40 -2.43 -18.25
C TYR A 227 9.41 -3.47 -17.12
N ARG A 228 8.82 -4.65 -17.37
CA ARG A 228 8.84 -5.78 -16.43
C ARG A 228 9.25 -7.10 -17.06
N GLY A 229 9.23 -7.22 -18.39
CA GLY A 229 9.45 -8.47 -19.12
C GLY A 229 8.39 -8.68 -20.20
N ALA A 230 8.80 -9.18 -21.36
CA ALA A 230 7.92 -9.43 -22.50
C ALA A 230 6.86 -10.49 -22.18
N GLU A 231 7.22 -11.48 -21.34
CA GLU A 231 6.32 -12.51 -20.85
C GLU A 231 5.11 -11.96 -20.08
N TYR A 232 5.27 -10.82 -19.38
CA TYR A 232 4.17 -10.19 -18.65
C TYR A 232 3.29 -9.33 -19.55
N VAL A 233 3.87 -8.76 -20.61
CA VAL A 233 3.11 -8.12 -21.68
C VAL A 233 2.24 -9.15 -22.41
N GLU A 234 2.81 -10.31 -22.76
CA GLU A 234 2.10 -11.43 -23.37
C GLU A 234 1.01 -11.98 -22.46
N LEU A 235 1.31 -12.19 -21.17
CA LEU A 235 0.31 -12.61 -20.19
C LEU A 235 -0.82 -11.59 -20.07
N GLY A 236 -0.52 -10.30 -19.96
CA GLY A 236 -1.55 -9.26 -19.91
C GLY A 236 -2.40 -9.21 -21.18
N ALA A 237 -1.80 -9.42 -22.36
CA ALA A 237 -2.53 -9.50 -23.62
C ALA A 237 -3.44 -10.75 -23.68
N ALA A 238 -2.97 -11.89 -23.16
CA ALA A 238 -3.76 -13.13 -23.09
C ALA A 238 -4.94 -13.04 -22.11
N LEU A 239 -4.81 -12.25 -21.04
CA LEU A 239 -5.88 -12.01 -20.07
C LEU A 239 -6.90 -10.96 -20.55
N ALA A 240 -6.54 -10.10 -21.49
CA ALA A 240 -7.35 -8.97 -21.89
C ALA A 240 -8.71 -9.38 -22.47
N VAL A 241 -9.75 -8.62 -22.12
CA VAL A 241 -11.11 -8.81 -22.60
C VAL A 241 -11.48 -7.64 -23.51
N GLY A 242 -11.93 -7.93 -24.74
CA GLY A 242 -12.30 -6.90 -25.70
C GLY A 242 -11.16 -5.94 -26.07
N GLY A 243 -9.91 -6.44 -26.09
CA GLY A 243 -8.72 -5.65 -26.45
C GLY A 243 -8.22 -4.71 -25.35
N SER A 244 -8.70 -4.84 -24.10
CA SER A 244 -8.19 -4.06 -22.98
C SER A 244 -8.07 -4.90 -21.71
N ILE A 245 -7.15 -4.50 -20.84
CA ILE A 245 -6.98 -5.04 -19.49
C ILE A 245 -7.30 -3.94 -18.46
N ASP A 246 -7.98 -4.32 -17.38
CA ASP A 246 -8.31 -3.48 -16.24
C ASP A 246 -7.99 -4.22 -14.92
N ALA A 247 -8.16 -3.54 -13.78
CA ALA A 247 -7.85 -4.11 -12.48
C ALA A 247 -8.68 -5.36 -12.16
N ARG A 248 -9.97 -5.38 -12.57
CA ARG A 248 -10.90 -6.50 -12.33
C ARG A 248 -10.50 -7.74 -13.12
N ILE A 249 -10.04 -7.60 -14.36
CA ILE A 249 -9.58 -8.73 -15.18
C ILE A 249 -8.39 -9.43 -14.52
N ILE A 250 -7.40 -8.66 -14.05
CA ILE A 250 -6.27 -9.22 -13.28
C ILE A 250 -6.80 -9.85 -11.98
N GLY A 251 -7.77 -9.18 -11.35
CA GLY A 251 -8.61 -9.64 -10.25
C GLY A 251 -9.06 -11.10 -10.37
N GLU A 252 -9.92 -11.29 -11.37
CA GLU A 252 -10.53 -12.55 -11.76
C GLU A 252 -9.49 -13.62 -12.07
N ALA A 253 -8.42 -13.26 -12.80
CA ALA A 253 -7.32 -14.18 -13.10
C ALA A 253 -6.67 -14.76 -11.84
N ALA A 254 -6.37 -13.92 -10.83
CA ALA A 254 -5.82 -14.43 -9.56
C ALA A 254 -6.82 -15.31 -8.80
N GLY A 255 -8.11 -14.97 -8.85
CA GLY A 255 -9.16 -15.76 -8.22
C GLY A 255 -9.27 -17.19 -8.76
N THR A 256 -8.76 -17.46 -9.97
CA THR A 256 -8.73 -18.81 -10.53
C THR A 256 -7.67 -19.73 -9.92
N GLY A 257 -6.63 -19.18 -9.30
CA GLY A 257 -5.47 -19.94 -8.82
C GLY A 257 -4.61 -20.60 -9.92
N ARG A 258 -4.84 -20.28 -11.20
CA ARG A 258 -4.12 -20.88 -12.34
C ARG A 258 -2.85 -20.12 -12.77
N HIS A 259 -2.57 -19.00 -12.14
CA HIS A 259 -1.46 -18.12 -12.48
C HIS A 259 -0.58 -17.86 -11.25
N ASP A 260 0.72 -17.70 -11.45
CA ASP A 260 1.61 -17.26 -10.38
C ASP A 260 1.21 -15.84 -9.93
N PRO A 261 0.97 -15.61 -8.63
CA PRO A 261 0.69 -14.27 -8.11
C PRO A 261 1.76 -13.23 -8.43
N GLN A 262 3.05 -13.62 -8.52
CA GLN A 262 4.13 -12.71 -8.89
C GLN A 262 4.03 -12.29 -10.36
N ASP A 263 3.62 -13.18 -11.26
CA ASP A 263 3.41 -12.84 -12.67
C ASP A 263 2.26 -11.83 -12.81
N LEU A 264 1.13 -12.10 -12.14
CA LEU A 264 -0.01 -11.18 -12.13
C LEU A 264 0.33 -9.82 -11.50
N LYS A 265 1.22 -9.78 -10.52
CA LYS A 265 1.74 -8.53 -9.96
C LYS A 265 2.55 -7.75 -10.99
N LYS A 266 3.32 -8.40 -11.86
CA LYS A 266 4.07 -7.74 -12.92
C LYS A 266 3.15 -7.21 -14.02
N VAL A 267 2.07 -7.94 -14.36
CA VAL A 267 0.98 -7.44 -15.21
C VAL A 267 0.30 -6.23 -14.58
N TRP A 268 0.05 -6.27 -13.27
CA TRP A 268 -0.48 -5.12 -12.53
C TRP A 268 0.44 -3.91 -12.62
N HIS A 269 1.76 -4.07 -12.48
CA HIS A 269 2.69 -2.95 -12.63
C HIS A 269 2.62 -2.31 -14.03
N LEU A 270 2.48 -3.10 -15.10
CA LEU A 270 2.30 -2.56 -16.46
C LEU A 270 1.01 -1.73 -16.54
N LEU A 271 -0.11 -2.30 -16.08
CA LEU A 271 -1.40 -1.59 -16.03
C LEU A 271 -1.33 -0.32 -15.18
N ALA A 272 -0.79 -0.41 -13.97
CA ALA A 272 -0.68 0.71 -13.05
C ALA A 272 0.27 1.79 -13.58
N ARG A 273 1.28 1.45 -14.39
CA ARG A 273 2.23 2.44 -14.93
C ARG A 273 1.70 3.16 -16.17
N PHE A 274 0.96 2.47 -17.04
CA PHE A 274 0.60 2.95 -18.38
C PHE A 274 -0.90 3.08 -18.64
N GLY A 275 -1.75 2.59 -17.74
CA GLY A 275 -3.21 2.60 -17.89
C GLY A 275 -3.93 3.64 -17.03
N ARG A 276 -3.30 4.77 -16.73
CA ARG A 276 -3.90 5.90 -15.99
C ARG A 276 -4.26 7.04 -16.93
#